data_AF-A0A8T0WSV8-F1
#
_entry.id   AF-A0A8T0WSV8-F1
#
_cell.length_a   1.000
_cell.length_b   1.000
_cell.length_c   1.000
_cell.angle_alpha   90.00
_cell.angle_beta   90.00
_cell.angle_gamma   90.00
#
_symmetry.space_group_name_H-M   'P 1'
#
loop_
_entity.id
_entity.type
_entity.pdbx_description
1 polymer ?
#
loop_
_entity_poly.entity_id
_entity_poly.type
_entity_poly.pdbx_seq_one_letter_code
_entity_poly.pdbx_strand_id
1 'polypeptide(L)'
;MEGLNKLSELKPDGFRRDLVLMRRENFTYLGIEEGSQTCLVLAWSKETNQTDRHMLTVRALQRLVGSKQVPNYRIAPDPSRNFGFILCPDEDKAEKLRGHYVRVGDEKIFFDIVSSVGYMPYLDDVNQHPRVSKMI
;
A
#
# COMPACT_ATOMS: atom_id res chain seq x y z
N MET A 1 -11.15 0.91 -29.77
CA MET A 1 -10.16 -0.20 -29.74
C MET A 1 -9.57 -0.24 -28.36
N GLU A 2 -9.91 -1.28 -27.60
CA GLU A 2 -9.50 -1.47 -26.21
C GLU A 2 -8.01 -1.81 -26.14
N GLY A 3 -7.22 -0.91 -25.54
CA GLY A 3 -5.85 -1.19 -25.14
C GLY A 3 -5.86 -2.04 -23.88
N LEU A 4 -5.92 -3.36 -24.03
CA LEU A 4 -5.58 -4.32 -22.99
C LEU A 4 -4.14 -4.06 -22.54
N ASN A 5 -3.98 -3.33 -21.43
CA ASN A 5 -2.70 -3.19 -20.75
C ASN A 5 -2.23 -4.58 -20.33
N LYS A 6 -1.19 -5.08 -21.00
CA LYS A 6 -0.45 -6.28 -20.57
C LYS A 6 0.06 -6.03 -19.15
N LEU A 7 -0.58 -6.65 -18.16
CA LEU A 7 -0.01 -6.87 -16.85
C LEU A 7 1.22 -7.75 -17.07
N SER A 8 2.41 -7.17 -17.02
CA SER A 8 3.64 -7.95 -17.02
C SER A 8 3.79 -8.57 -15.64
N GLU A 9 3.45 -9.86 -15.53
CA GLU A 9 3.64 -10.66 -14.31
C GLU A 9 5.15 -10.74 -14.00
N LEU A 10 5.54 -10.20 -12.84
CA LEU A 10 6.87 -10.38 -12.28
C LEU A 10 6.85 -11.62 -11.37
N LYS A 11 7.99 -12.32 -11.22
CA LYS A 11 8.07 -13.61 -10.49
C LYS A 11 7.39 -13.53 -9.10
N PRO A 12 6.34 -14.32 -8.81
CA PRO A 12 5.51 -14.18 -7.60
C PRO A 12 6.25 -14.27 -6.26
N ASP A 13 7.36 -15.02 -6.23
CA ASP A 13 8.16 -15.26 -5.03
C ASP A 13 8.87 -13.99 -4.51
N GLY A 14 8.99 -12.96 -5.34
CA GLY A 14 9.61 -11.68 -4.96
C GLY A 14 8.65 -10.67 -4.31
N PHE A 15 7.34 -10.95 -4.24
CA PHE A 15 6.29 -9.96 -3.90
C PHE A 15 5.64 -10.23 -2.55
N ARG A 16 6.47 -10.44 -1.53
CA ARG A 16 6.05 -10.63 -0.15
C ARG A 16 7.00 -9.87 0.76
N ARG A 17 6.43 -9.12 1.71
CA ARG A 17 7.20 -8.48 2.78
C ARG A 17 6.93 -9.21 4.08
N ASP A 18 7.99 -9.65 4.73
CA ASP A 18 7.86 -10.46 5.95
C ASP A 18 7.33 -9.65 7.13
N LEU A 19 7.82 -8.42 7.31
CA LEU A 19 7.37 -7.52 8.37
C LEU A 19 7.31 -6.08 7.85
N VAL A 20 6.20 -5.40 8.13
CA VAL A 20 6.06 -3.96 7.89
C VAL A 20 5.67 -3.24 9.17
N LEU A 21 6.48 -2.27 9.57
CA LEU A 21 6.12 -1.39 10.69
C LEU A 21 5.05 -0.40 10.23
N MET A 22 4.03 -0.19 11.04
CA MET A 22 2.90 0.68 10.71
C MET A 22 2.63 1.69 11.81
N ARG A 23 2.18 2.87 11.41
CA ARG A 23 1.74 3.91 12.33
C ARG A 23 0.49 3.48 13.07
N ARG A 24 0.35 3.91 14.33
CA ARG A 24 -0.82 3.55 15.16
C ARG A 24 -2.14 3.95 14.51
N GLU A 25 -2.17 5.11 13.85
CA GLU A 25 -3.35 5.60 13.12
C GLU A 25 -3.82 4.62 12.02
N ASN A 26 -2.88 3.98 11.33
CA ASN A 26 -3.19 3.02 10.26
C ASN A 26 -3.78 1.72 10.83
N PHE A 27 -3.30 1.26 11.99
CA PHE A 27 -3.90 0.12 12.69
C PHE A 27 -5.36 0.41 13.05
N THR A 28 -5.61 1.56 13.70
CA THR A 28 -6.96 1.96 14.12
C THR A 28 -7.90 2.13 12.93
N TYR A 29 -7.46 2.80 11.86
CA TYR A 29 -8.28 3.03 10.68
C TYR A 29 -8.61 1.74 9.94
N LEU A 30 -7.63 0.84 9.76
CA LEU A 30 -7.86 -0.44 9.09
C LEU A 30 -8.63 -1.43 9.96
N GLY A 31 -8.54 -1.28 11.29
CA GLY A 31 -9.13 -2.21 12.26
C GLY A 31 -8.36 -3.52 12.34
N ILE A 32 -7.02 -3.44 12.37
CA ILE A 32 -6.12 -4.60 12.45
C ILE A 32 -5.27 -4.55 13.74
N GLU A 33 -4.67 -5.68 14.09
CA GLU A 33 -3.75 -5.84 15.22
C GLU A 33 -2.35 -6.24 14.75
N GLU A 34 -1.36 -6.22 15.65
CA GLU A 34 -0.01 -6.70 15.34
C GLU A 34 0.01 -8.20 15.01
N GLY A 35 1.02 -8.59 14.24
CA GLY A 35 1.25 -9.98 13.85
C GLY A 35 0.75 -10.28 12.44
N SER A 36 0.48 -11.57 12.20
CA SER A 36 0.27 -12.11 10.86
C SER A 36 -0.93 -11.48 10.16
N GLN A 37 -0.75 -11.14 8.88
CA GLN A 37 -1.79 -10.60 8.00
C GLN A 37 -1.92 -11.49 6.77
N THR A 38 -3.16 -11.78 6.36
CA THR A 38 -3.46 -12.51 5.12
C THR A 38 -4.14 -11.63 4.08
N CYS A 39 -4.84 -10.58 4.52
CA CYS A 39 -5.60 -9.68 3.64
C CYS A 39 -4.92 -8.32 3.40
N LEU A 40 -3.70 -8.11 3.90
CA LEU A 40 -3.04 -6.80 3.83
C LEU A 40 -2.05 -6.72 2.67
N VAL A 41 -2.23 -5.71 1.82
CA VAL A 41 -1.37 -5.41 0.68
C VAL A 41 -0.72 -4.05 0.85
N LEU A 42 0.56 -3.97 0.51
CA LEU A 42 1.33 -2.75 0.43
C LEU A 42 1.43 -2.29 -1.04
N ALA A 43 0.85 -1.13 -1.33
CA ALA A 43 1.08 -0.40 -2.55
C ALA A 43 2.26 0.58 -2.35
N TRP A 44 3.26 0.52 -3.21
CA TRP A 44 4.43 1.40 -3.11
C TRP A 44 5.00 1.75 -4.48
N SER A 45 5.74 2.86 -4.54
CA SER A 45 6.53 3.24 -5.71
C SER A 45 7.99 3.47 -5.35
N LYS A 46 8.88 3.23 -6.32
CA LYS A 46 10.28 3.65 -6.21
C LYS A 46 10.46 5.15 -6.47
N GLU A 47 9.52 5.75 -7.20
CA GLU A 47 9.54 7.17 -7.57
C GLU A 47 8.76 7.97 -6.52
N THR A 48 9.31 9.10 -6.08
CA THR A 48 8.79 9.87 -4.92
C THR A 48 8.22 11.22 -5.32
N ASN A 49 7.95 11.42 -6.62
CA ASN A 49 7.72 12.76 -7.16
C ASN A 49 6.31 13.29 -6.86
N GLN A 50 5.36 12.43 -6.50
CA GLN A 50 3.99 12.84 -6.17
C GLN A 50 3.69 12.79 -4.66
N THR A 51 3.01 13.82 -4.18
CA THR A 51 2.66 14.04 -2.77
C THR A 51 1.35 13.36 -2.37
N ASP A 52 0.41 13.15 -3.29
CA ASP A 52 -0.90 12.54 -2.98
C ASP A 52 -0.89 11.02 -3.13
N ARG A 53 -0.26 10.35 -2.15
CA ARG A 53 -0.18 8.89 -2.12
C ARG A 53 -1.54 8.23 -1.98
N HIS A 54 -2.49 8.86 -1.29
CA HIS A 54 -3.83 8.30 -1.14
C HIS A 54 -4.52 8.16 -2.49
N MET A 55 -4.56 9.24 -3.27
CA MET A 55 -5.18 9.21 -4.61
C MET A 55 -4.44 8.28 -5.56
N LEU A 56 -3.11 8.21 -5.50
CA LEU A 56 -2.35 7.27 -6.32
C LEU A 56 -2.70 5.81 -5.99
N THR A 57 -2.75 5.45 -4.71
CA THR A 57 -3.14 4.10 -4.28
C THR A 57 -4.57 3.77 -4.73
N VAL A 58 -5.51 4.70 -4.56
CA VAL A 58 -6.91 4.54 -5.02
C VAL A 58 -6.97 4.31 -6.53
N ARG A 59 -6.27 5.13 -7.32
CA ARG A 59 -6.25 5.01 -8.79
C ARG A 59 -5.56 3.73 -9.25
N ALA A 60 -4.49 3.33 -8.58
CA ALA A 60 -3.78 2.10 -8.87
C ALA A 60 -4.66 0.88 -8.60
N LEU A 61 -5.32 0.84 -7.44
CA LEU A 61 -6.29 -0.21 -7.11
C LEU A 61 -7.45 -0.24 -8.10
N GLN A 62 -8.02 0.92 -8.44
CA GLN A 62 -9.10 1.04 -9.43
C GLN A 62 -8.75 0.37 -10.77
N ARG A 63 -7.49 0.43 -11.21
CA ARG A 63 -7.04 -0.21 -12.46
C ARG A 63 -7.05 -1.73 -12.40
N LEU A 64 -6.87 -2.32 -11.22
CA LEU A 64 -6.84 -3.77 -11.02
C LEU A 64 -8.23 -4.35 -10.74
N VAL A 65 -9.02 -3.69 -9.89
CA VAL A 65 -10.28 -4.25 -9.38
C VAL A 65 -11.54 -3.60 -9.98
N GLY A 66 -11.37 -2.48 -10.69
CA GLY A 66 -12.47 -1.67 -11.22
C GLY A 66 -13.09 -0.73 -10.19
N SER A 67 -13.60 0.42 -10.64
CA SER A 67 -14.10 1.50 -9.77
C SER A 67 -15.21 1.08 -8.82
N LYS A 68 -16.13 0.22 -9.28
CA LYS A 68 -17.25 -0.27 -8.48
C LYS A 68 -16.81 -1.14 -7.31
N GLN A 69 -15.63 -1.75 -7.38
CA GLN A 69 -15.12 -2.65 -6.34
C GLN A 69 -14.22 -1.94 -5.33
N VAL A 70 -13.63 -0.78 -5.68
CA VAL A 70 -12.77 -0.01 -4.77
C VAL A 70 -13.39 0.24 -3.38
N PRO A 71 -14.69 0.55 -3.24
CA PRO A 71 -15.31 0.75 -1.92
C PRO A 71 -15.25 -0.46 -0.98
N ASN A 72 -15.01 -1.67 -1.50
CA ASN A 72 -14.88 -2.88 -0.70
C ASN A 72 -13.49 -3.04 -0.06
N TYR A 73 -12.56 -2.12 -0.33
CA TYR A 73 -11.20 -2.12 0.20
C TYR A 73 -11.01 -0.92 1.13
N ARG A 74 -10.28 -1.10 2.24
CA ARG A 74 -9.89 0.03 3.11
C ARG A 74 -8.47 0.45 2.77
N ILE A 75 -8.25 1.76 2.62
CA ILE A 75 -6.97 2.30 2.15
C ILE A 75 -6.42 3.28 3.19
N ALA A 76 -5.29 2.92 3.81
CA ALA A 76 -4.57 3.79 4.73
C ALA A 76 -3.26 4.29 4.07
N PRO A 77 -3.15 5.59 3.73
CA PRO A 77 -1.92 6.12 3.17
C PRO A 77 -0.84 6.28 4.25
N ASP A 78 0.42 6.11 3.86
CA ASP A 78 1.57 6.55 4.64
C ASP A 78 2.48 7.41 3.75
N PRO A 79 2.23 8.73 3.71
CA PRO A 79 2.94 9.66 2.84
C PRO A 79 4.44 9.71 3.12
N SER A 80 4.86 9.54 4.38
CA SER A 80 6.27 9.66 4.77
C SER A 80 7.17 8.62 4.15
N ARG A 81 6.62 7.42 3.90
CA ARG A 81 7.35 6.29 3.33
C ARG A 81 6.94 5.99 1.89
N ASN A 82 6.12 6.86 1.28
CA ASN A 82 5.53 6.66 -0.04
C ASN A 82 4.78 5.31 -0.16
N PHE A 83 4.07 4.93 0.90
CA PHE A 83 3.31 3.69 0.97
C PHE A 83 1.80 3.98 0.99
N GLY A 84 1.03 2.99 0.53
CA GLY A 84 -0.40 2.88 0.77
C GLY A 84 -0.72 1.46 1.22
N PHE A 85 -1.34 1.32 2.38
CA PHE A 85 -1.82 0.04 2.89
C PHE A 85 -3.24 -0.18 2.38
N ILE A 86 -3.50 -1.38 1.85
CA ILE A 86 -4.80 -1.79 1.33
C ILE A 86 -5.22 -3.03 2.11
N LEU A 87 -6.23 -2.89 2.96
CA LEU A 87 -6.90 -4.04 3.55
C LEU A 87 -7.93 -4.57 2.55
N CYS A 88 -7.69 -5.77 2.05
CA CYS A 88 -8.55 -6.48 1.12
C CYS A 88 -9.76 -7.09 1.86
N PRO A 89 -10.90 -7.29 1.17
CA PRO A 89 -12.07 -7.91 1.78
C PRO A 89 -11.85 -9.38 2.13
N ASP A 90 -10.94 -10.07 1.42
CA ASP A 90 -10.56 -11.46 1.63
C ASP A 90 -9.13 -11.73 1.10
N GLU A 91 -8.59 -12.89 1.47
CA GLU A 91 -7.24 -13.35 1.09
C GLU A 91 -7.11 -13.58 -0.41
N ASP A 92 -8.14 -14.09 -1.08
CA ASP A 92 -8.14 -14.32 -2.53
C ASP A 92 -7.97 -12.99 -3.30
N LYS A 93 -8.56 -11.90 -2.81
CA LYS A 93 -8.34 -10.56 -3.37
C LYS A 93 -6.94 -10.05 -3.11
N ALA A 94 -6.35 -10.31 -1.94
CA ALA A 94 -4.99 -9.91 -1.64
C ALA A 94 -3.98 -10.61 -2.57
N GLU A 95 -4.12 -11.93 -2.75
CA GLU A 95 -3.28 -12.71 -3.68
C GLU A 95 -3.46 -12.28 -5.13
N LYS A 96 -4.64 -11.84 -5.54
CA LYS A 96 -4.85 -11.26 -6.88
C LYS A 96 -4.13 -9.93 -7.10
N LEU A 97 -3.80 -9.19 -6.04
CA LEU A 97 -3.00 -7.96 -6.16
C LEU A 97 -1.50 -8.26 -6.17
N ARG A 98 -1.07 -9.33 -5.51
CA ARG A 98 0.34 -9.73 -5.41
C ARG A 98 1.03 -9.80 -6.77
N GLY A 99 2.27 -9.31 -6.86
CA GLY A 99 3.08 -9.47 -8.07
C GLY A 99 2.68 -8.59 -9.23
N HIS A 100 1.65 -7.76 -9.05
CA HIS A 100 1.22 -6.81 -10.04
C HIS A 100 1.88 -5.45 -9.81
N TYR A 101 2.03 -4.72 -10.89
CA TYR A 101 2.18 -3.28 -10.84
C TYR A 101 1.28 -2.65 -11.89
N VAL A 102 0.92 -1.40 -11.64
CA VAL A 102 0.19 -0.57 -12.61
C VAL A 102 0.88 0.77 -12.75
N ARG A 103 0.67 1.41 -13.90
CA ARG A 103 1.13 2.77 -14.14
C ARG A 103 -0.02 3.75 -13.92
N VAL A 104 0.20 4.75 -13.05
CA VAL A 104 -0.72 5.86 -12.81
C VAL A 104 0.01 7.15 -13.17
N GLY A 105 -0.32 7.73 -14.33
CA GLY A 105 0.47 8.80 -14.92
C GLY A 105 1.87 8.29 -15.27
N ASP A 106 2.89 8.85 -14.63
CA ASP A 106 4.28 8.43 -14.82
C ASP A 106 4.78 7.44 -13.78
N GLU A 107 4.08 7.30 -12.64
CA GLU A 107 4.54 6.43 -11.56
C GLU A 107 4.14 4.98 -11.78
N LYS A 108 5.08 4.07 -11.48
CA LYS A 108 4.81 2.63 -11.34
C LYS A 108 4.50 2.30 -9.89
N ILE A 109 3.32 1.76 -9.64
CA ILE A 109 2.84 1.35 -8.32
C ILE A 109 2.85 -0.18 -8.25
N PHE A 110 3.68 -0.73 -7.37
CA PHE A 110 3.83 -2.16 -7.12
C PHE A 110 2.96 -2.58 -5.93
N PHE A 111 2.50 -3.83 -5.93
CA PHE A 111 1.67 -4.41 -4.89
C PHE A 111 2.34 -5.66 -4.30
N ASP A 112 2.68 -5.59 -3.01
CA ASP A 112 3.27 -6.69 -2.23
C ASP A 112 2.30 -7.14 -1.13
N ILE A 113 2.23 -8.44 -0.86
CA ILE A 113 1.54 -8.92 0.35
C ILE A 113 2.40 -8.63 1.57
N VAL A 114 1.75 -8.19 2.64
CA VAL A 114 2.36 -8.03 3.96
C VAL A 114 2.07 -9.27 4.79
N SER A 115 3.11 -9.97 5.22
CA SER A 115 2.97 -11.19 6.02
C SER A 115 2.66 -10.88 7.48
N SER A 116 3.27 -9.84 8.01
CA SER A 116 3.13 -9.44 9.40
C SER A 116 3.28 -7.94 9.55
N VAL A 117 2.58 -7.37 10.53
CA VAL A 117 2.68 -5.96 10.88
C VAL A 117 3.12 -5.79 12.33
N GLY A 118 3.90 -4.75 12.58
CA GLY A 118 4.29 -4.34 13.92
C GLY A 118 4.05 -2.85 14.11
N TYR A 119 3.88 -2.40 15.35
CA TYR A 119 3.82 -0.98 15.63
C TYR A 119 5.15 -0.32 15.31
N MET A 120 5.05 0.83 14.66
CA MET A 120 6.18 1.74 14.57
C MET A 120 6.58 2.20 15.98
N PRO A 121 7.89 2.21 16.31
CA PRO A 121 8.38 2.75 17.57
C PRO A 121 7.82 4.15 17.81
N TYR A 122 7.48 4.47 19.06
CA TYR A 122 6.77 5.71 19.39
C TYR A 122 7.46 6.96 18.82
N LEU A 123 8.80 7.06 18.96
CA LEU A 123 9.58 8.18 18.44
C LEU A 123 9.45 8.31 16.91
N ASP A 124 9.51 7.20 16.18
CA ASP A 124 9.39 7.21 14.72
C ASP A 124 7.96 7.48 14.23
N ASP A 125 6.96 7.14 15.05
CA ASP A 125 5.54 7.38 14.80
C ASP A 125 5.18 8.86 15.00
N VAL A 126 5.70 9.50 16.06
CA VAL A 126 5.36 10.90 16.40
C VAL A 126 6.26 11.96 15.78
N ASN A 127 7.54 11.67 15.49
CA ASN A 127 8.51 12.67 15.04
C ASN A 127 8.47 12.97 13.53
N GLN A 128 7.42 12.52 12.84
CA GLN A 128 7.22 12.72 11.40
C GLN A 128 6.52 14.05 11.08
N HIS A 129 6.13 14.83 12.10
CA HIS A 129 5.57 16.15 11.89
C HIS A 129 6.67 17.13 11.41
N PRO A 130 6.46 17.90 10.33
CA PRO A 130 7.43 18.88 9.83
C PRO A 130 7.88 19.93 10.87
N ARG A 131 7.11 20.10 11.96
CA ARG A 131 7.45 20.99 13.07
C ARG A 131 8.50 20.43 14.03
N VAL A 132 8.74 19.12 14.03
CA VAL A 132 9.74 18.45 14.89
C VAL A 132 11.06 18.24 14.14
N SER A 133 11.03 18.21 12.80
CA SER A 133 12.24 18.00 11.96
C SER A 133 13.11 19.24 11.75
N LYS A 134 12.95 20.30 12.55
CA LYS A 134 13.87 21.46 12.55
C LYS A 134 14.60 21.57 13.88
N MET A 135 15.80 21.00 13.89
CA MET A 135 17.04 21.41 14.56
C MET A 135 17.95 20.20 14.35
N ILE A 136 18.87 20.22 13.39
CA ILE A 136 20.20 20.83 13.47
C ILE A 136 20.63 21.33 12.09
#